data_AF-A0A964UVI0-F1
#
_entry.id   AF-A0A964UVI0-F1
#
_cell.length_a   1.000
_cell.length_b   1.000
_cell.length_c   1.000
_cell.angle_alpha   90.00
_cell.angle_beta   90.00
_cell.angle_gamma   90.00
#
_symmetry.space_group_name_H-M   'P 1'
#
loop_
_entity.id
_entity.type
_entity.pdbx_description
1 polymer ?
#
loop_
_entity_poly.entity_id
_entity_poly.type
_entity_poly.pdbx_seq_one_letter_code
_entity_poly.pdbx_strand_id
1 'polypeptide(L)'
;MPGFNALLQLDVAGLENFADEWITVHRKLKEARGGFHDDVVKPLHDDNWRGKGGSAAQSYCDRVQMNIDALDKEVRALRTFLDKEADGDTGRGGVKGLAGLKKRAEDLQSEAMGEGMTITDGGDVDWEVLYDPNDPESQKMLDEKNRTADSLEKRAKKLLKEASEDDDWLTKSLKVIFGTVDNFETENREFDIVEPTAHDRKIHNQLNNVAAYFATVKDWPTAAGLVKHYLDGSGKPVEVEPQQMMDDIPAFRKDVDGTLQDDVRKRGDGPFTTDWSSTAPNPKDGDSSQEWFYALNHFQYRLVGEKQGDEITYHVEVQKRYDWGIPSEHRATVSGGGPGPTGMDLEQADIAHLHSSGMAQDFDVSGSSDEMTA
;
A
#
# COMPACT_ATOMS: atom_id res chain seq x y z
N MET A 1 12.90 2.64 -17.37
CA MET A 1 12.15 3.03 -18.57
C MET A 1 12.38 1.97 -19.64
N PRO A 2 11.37 1.15 -19.94
CA PRO A 2 11.45 0.09 -20.94
C PRO A 2 11.62 0.68 -22.35
N GLY A 3 12.41 0.01 -23.19
CA GLY A 3 12.60 0.38 -24.60
C GLY A 3 11.51 -0.17 -25.51
N PHE A 4 11.35 0.42 -26.70
CA PHE A 4 10.32 0.01 -27.67
C PHE A 4 10.47 -1.45 -28.11
N ASN A 5 11.70 -1.93 -28.31
CA ASN A 5 11.94 -3.33 -28.68
C ASN A 5 11.66 -4.27 -27.52
N ALA A 6 11.88 -3.83 -26.27
CA ALA A 6 11.55 -4.63 -25.10
C ALA A 6 10.03 -4.88 -25.00
N LEU A 7 9.20 -3.90 -25.37
CA LEU A 7 7.74 -4.07 -25.44
C LEU A 7 7.32 -5.09 -26.50
N LEU A 8 7.96 -5.07 -27.68
CA LEU A 8 7.68 -6.04 -28.75
C LEU A 8 8.06 -7.48 -28.36
N GLN A 9 9.14 -7.62 -27.58
CA GLN A 9 9.65 -8.91 -27.14
C GLN A 9 8.98 -9.42 -25.85
N LEU A 10 8.08 -8.64 -25.26
CA LEU A 10 7.44 -8.99 -24.00
C LEU A 10 6.66 -10.31 -24.12
N ASP A 11 6.99 -11.28 -23.27
CA ASP A 11 6.32 -12.58 -23.22
C ASP A 11 5.08 -12.53 -22.32
N VAL A 12 4.03 -11.88 -22.83
CA VAL A 12 2.73 -11.79 -22.15
C VAL A 12 2.12 -13.18 -21.94
N ALA A 13 2.31 -14.10 -22.89
CA ALA A 13 1.81 -15.47 -22.77
C ALA A 13 2.52 -16.23 -21.63
N GLY A 14 3.82 -15.98 -21.41
CA GLY A 14 4.56 -16.47 -20.26
C GLY A 14 3.97 -15.99 -18.93
N LEU A 15 3.59 -14.71 -18.83
CA LEU A 15 2.95 -14.15 -17.64
C LEU A 15 1.56 -14.73 -17.39
N GLU A 16 0.74 -14.90 -18.44
CA GLU A 16 -0.57 -15.56 -18.33
C GLU A 16 -0.44 -17.02 -17.88
N ASN A 17 0.49 -17.77 -18.47
CA ASN A 17 0.76 -19.15 -18.07
C ASN A 17 1.22 -19.23 -16.61
N PHE A 18 2.07 -18.30 -16.18
CA PHE A 18 2.50 -18.20 -14.78
C PHE A 18 1.31 -17.91 -13.86
N ALA A 19 0.42 -16.97 -14.20
CA ALA A 19 -0.80 -16.69 -13.45
C ALA A 19 -1.71 -17.94 -13.33
N ASP A 20 -1.82 -18.72 -14.41
CA ASP A 20 -2.56 -19.99 -14.44
C ASP A 20 -1.92 -21.06 -13.53
N GLU A 21 -0.59 -21.14 -13.47
CA GLU A 21 0.11 -22.02 -12.52
C GLU A 21 -0.20 -21.64 -11.07
N TRP A 22 -0.29 -20.35 -10.77
CA TRP A 22 -0.70 -19.86 -9.44
C TRP A 22 -2.15 -20.19 -9.08
N ILE A 23 -3.08 -20.32 -10.05
CA ILE A 23 -4.42 -20.89 -9.79
C ILE A 23 -4.28 -22.30 -9.19
N THR A 24 -3.36 -23.11 -9.73
CA THR A 24 -3.13 -24.46 -9.23
C THR A 24 -2.54 -24.47 -7.84
N VAL A 25 -1.58 -23.58 -7.56
CA VAL A 25 -0.99 -23.40 -6.21
C VAL A 25 -2.07 -22.99 -5.22
N HIS A 26 -2.85 -21.96 -5.53
CA HIS A 26 -3.96 -21.48 -4.70
C HIS A 26 -4.95 -22.60 -4.38
N ARG A 27 -5.35 -23.40 -5.37
CA ARG A 27 -6.25 -24.53 -5.15
C ARG A 27 -5.67 -25.56 -4.17
N LYS A 28 -4.40 -25.95 -4.37
CA LYS A 28 -3.72 -26.90 -3.47
C LYS A 28 -3.58 -26.35 -2.05
N LEU A 29 -3.28 -25.06 -1.92
CA LEU A 29 -3.19 -24.39 -0.63
C LEU A 29 -4.54 -24.37 0.08
N LYS A 30 -5.62 -24.05 -0.64
CA LYS A 30 -6.99 -24.11 -0.11
C LYS A 30 -7.40 -25.51 0.34
N GLU A 31 -7.02 -26.54 -0.42
CA GLU A 31 -7.22 -27.95 -0.04
C GLU A 31 -6.43 -28.30 1.23
N ALA A 32 -5.16 -27.92 1.31
CA ALA A 32 -4.32 -28.14 2.49
C ALA A 32 -4.84 -27.40 3.73
N ARG A 33 -5.28 -26.14 3.56
CA ARG A 33 -5.92 -25.32 4.59
C ARG A 33 -7.19 -25.98 5.12
N GLY A 34 -8.07 -26.43 4.23
CA GLY A 34 -9.30 -27.13 4.60
C GLY A 34 -8.99 -28.41 5.38
N GLY A 35 -8.05 -29.23 4.88
CA GLY A 35 -7.62 -30.45 5.57
C GLY A 35 -7.02 -30.17 6.95
N PHE A 36 -6.13 -29.18 7.09
CA PHE A 36 -5.55 -28.84 8.39
C PHE A 36 -6.61 -28.33 9.38
N HIS A 37 -7.54 -27.49 8.92
CA HIS A 37 -8.64 -27.02 9.76
C HIS A 37 -9.54 -28.17 10.23
N ASP A 38 -10.02 -28.99 9.29
CA ASP A 38 -11.02 -30.03 9.55
C ASP A 38 -10.43 -31.24 10.30
N ASP A 39 -9.18 -31.62 10.02
CA ASP A 39 -8.56 -32.83 10.58
C ASP A 39 -7.72 -32.55 11.84
N VAL A 40 -7.27 -31.31 12.06
CA VAL A 40 -6.39 -30.96 13.19
C VAL A 40 -7.00 -29.92 14.11
N VAL A 41 -7.27 -28.71 13.60
CA VAL A 41 -7.71 -27.56 14.43
C VAL A 41 -9.06 -27.85 15.07
N LYS A 42 -10.06 -28.21 14.28
CA LYS A 42 -11.43 -28.46 14.77
C LYS A 42 -11.49 -29.60 15.80
N PRO A 43 -10.89 -30.79 15.58
CA PRO A 43 -10.86 -31.84 16.59
C PRO A 43 -10.13 -31.46 17.89
N LEU A 44 -9.10 -30.62 17.81
CA LEU A 44 -8.40 -30.09 18.98
C LEU A 44 -9.27 -29.12 19.79
N HIS A 45 -10.10 -28.30 19.12
CA HIS A 45 -11.04 -27.36 19.75
C HIS A 45 -12.35 -28.00 20.21
N ASP A 46 -12.70 -29.18 19.71
CA ASP A 46 -13.84 -29.99 20.19
C ASP A 46 -13.65 -30.56 21.61
N ASP A 47 -12.70 -30.01 22.37
CA ASP A 47 -12.54 -30.19 23.81
C ASP A 47 -12.15 -31.61 24.25
N ASN A 48 -11.69 -32.42 23.29
CA ASN A 48 -11.27 -33.81 23.45
C ASN A 48 -9.88 -33.94 24.13
N TRP A 49 -9.06 -32.89 24.08
CA TRP A 49 -7.73 -32.86 24.69
C TRP A 49 -7.59 -31.68 25.66
N ARG A 50 -7.83 -31.96 26.94
CA ARG A 50 -7.82 -30.94 28.02
C ARG A 50 -6.47 -30.88 28.74
N GLY A 51 -6.21 -29.74 29.38
CA GLY A 51 -5.02 -29.47 30.19
C GLY A 51 -3.94 -28.68 29.45
N LYS A 52 -2.84 -28.36 30.15
CA LYS A 52 -1.79 -27.43 29.64
C LYS A 52 -1.22 -27.82 28.27
N GLY A 53 -1.03 -29.12 28.02
CA GLY A 53 -0.54 -29.61 26.73
C GLY A 53 -1.55 -29.45 25.60
N GLY A 54 -2.84 -29.67 25.87
CA GLY A 54 -3.92 -29.44 24.90
C GLY A 54 -4.06 -27.97 24.55
N SER A 55 -4.04 -27.08 25.55
CA SER A 55 -4.07 -25.62 25.32
C SER A 55 -2.85 -25.14 24.53
N ALA A 56 -1.65 -25.65 24.82
CA ALA A 56 -0.45 -25.31 24.04
C ALA A 56 -0.53 -25.80 22.60
N ALA A 57 -1.07 -27.01 22.37
CA ALA A 57 -1.28 -27.56 21.04
C ALA A 57 -2.34 -26.77 20.25
N GLN A 58 -3.44 -26.37 20.89
CA GLN A 58 -4.47 -25.49 20.30
C GLN A 58 -3.84 -24.17 19.86
N SER A 59 -3.17 -23.44 20.76
CA SER A 59 -2.52 -22.17 20.42
C SER A 59 -1.50 -22.30 19.29
N TYR A 60 -0.72 -23.39 19.28
CA TYR A 60 0.24 -23.65 18.19
C TYR A 60 -0.47 -23.89 16.86
N CYS A 61 -1.53 -24.71 16.84
CA CYS A 61 -2.28 -25.01 15.62
C CYS A 61 -3.07 -23.81 15.11
N ASP A 62 -3.61 -22.98 15.99
CA ASP A 62 -4.28 -21.72 15.64
C ASP A 62 -3.33 -20.77 14.93
N ARG A 63 -2.09 -20.67 15.42
CA ARG A 63 -1.03 -19.90 14.74
C ARG A 63 -0.69 -20.47 13.36
N VAL A 64 -0.56 -21.79 13.24
CA VAL A 64 -0.33 -22.42 11.92
C VAL A 64 -1.50 -22.15 10.98
N GLN A 65 -2.75 -22.19 11.46
CA GLN A 65 -3.93 -21.86 10.68
C GLN A 65 -3.91 -20.41 10.22
N MET A 66 -3.61 -19.46 11.11
CA MET A 66 -3.43 -18.04 10.74
C MET A 66 -2.36 -17.85 9.66
N ASN A 67 -1.23 -18.54 9.77
CA ASN A 67 -0.17 -18.46 8.78
C ASN A 67 -0.60 -19.00 7.40
N ILE A 68 -1.34 -20.12 7.39
CA ILE A 68 -1.90 -20.69 6.16
C ILE A 68 -2.97 -19.76 5.56
N ASP A 69 -3.82 -19.15 6.39
CA ASP A 69 -4.84 -18.20 5.94
C ASP A 69 -4.22 -16.92 5.37
N ALA A 70 -3.15 -16.40 5.97
CA ALA A 70 -2.38 -15.29 5.42
C ALA A 70 -1.75 -15.66 4.08
N LEU A 71 -1.10 -16.83 3.98
CA LEU A 71 -0.55 -17.32 2.71
C LEU A 71 -1.63 -17.47 1.63
N ASP A 72 -2.83 -17.92 1.98
CA ASP A 72 -3.98 -18.03 1.05
C ASP A 72 -4.42 -16.66 0.51
N LYS A 73 -4.49 -15.65 1.39
CA LYS A 73 -4.78 -14.26 0.98
C LYS A 73 -3.72 -13.75 0.00
N GLU A 74 -2.44 -13.98 0.27
CA GLU A 74 -1.33 -13.51 -0.57
C GLU A 74 -1.31 -14.20 -1.93
N VAL A 75 -1.43 -15.52 -1.95
CA VAL A 75 -1.49 -16.29 -3.20
C VAL A 75 -2.69 -15.85 -4.05
N ARG A 76 -3.82 -15.53 -3.42
CA ARG A 76 -4.99 -14.99 -4.11
C ARG A 76 -4.76 -13.56 -4.62
N ALA A 77 -4.15 -12.69 -3.82
CA ALA A 77 -3.82 -11.32 -4.22
C ALA A 77 -2.86 -11.33 -5.41
N LEU A 78 -1.80 -12.15 -5.35
CA LEU A 78 -0.85 -12.37 -6.42
C LEU A 78 -1.52 -12.80 -7.72
N ARG A 79 -2.34 -13.85 -7.64
CA ARG A 79 -3.07 -14.35 -8.80
C ARG A 79 -3.93 -13.25 -9.42
N THR A 80 -4.65 -12.50 -8.60
CA THR A 80 -5.54 -11.42 -9.06
C THR A 80 -4.75 -10.27 -9.68
N PHE A 81 -3.57 -9.97 -9.15
CA PHE A 81 -2.67 -8.95 -9.67
C PHE A 81 -2.09 -9.34 -11.02
N LEU A 82 -1.50 -10.54 -11.13
CA LEU A 82 -0.91 -11.02 -12.37
C LEU A 82 -1.95 -11.11 -13.50
N ASP A 83 -3.17 -11.56 -13.19
CA ASP A 83 -4.29 -11.60 -14.14
C ASP A 83 -4.59 -10.19 -14.67
N LYS A 84 -4.80 -9.22 -13.76
CA LYS A 84 -5.06 -7.81 -14.11
C LYS A 84 -3.92 -7.14 -14.87
N GLU A 85 -2.67 -7.48 -14.60
CA GLU A 85 -1.53 -6.83 -15.25
C GLU A 85 -1.15 -7.42 -16.59
N ALA A 86 -1.40 -8.73 -16.75
CA ALA A 86 -1.24 -9.38 -18.03
C ALA A 86 -2.23 -8.83 -19.06
N ASP A 87 -3.53 -8.74 -18.71
CA ASP A 87 -4.58 -8.45 -19.70
C ASP A 87 -5.44 -7.21 -19.41
N GLY A 88 -5.36 -6.62 -18.21
CA GLY A 88 -6.09 -5.41 -17.85
C GLY A 88 -7.56 -5.62 -17.44
N ASP A 89 -7.98 -6.86 -17.18
CA ASP A 89 -9.25 -7.24 -16.54
C ASP A 89 -9.07 -8.53 -15.70
N THR A 90 -10.14 -9.13 -15.18
CA THR A 90 -10.09 -10.53 -14.71
C THR A 90 -10.40 -11.47 -15.86
N GLY A 91 -9.36 -11.93 -16.58
CA GLY A 91 -9.42 -13.02 -17.55
C GLY A 91 -9.02 -12.65 -18.98
N ARG A 92 -8.56 -13.66 -19.73
CA ARG A 92 -7.93 -13.54 -21.06
C ARG A 92 -8.71 -12.64 -22.02
N GLY A 93 -8.03 -11.61 -22.54
CA GLY A 93 -8.46 -10.86 -23.72
C GLY A 93 -8.73 -9.37 -23.51
N GLY A 94 -8.33 -8.79 -22.38
CA GLY A 94 -8.36 -7.35 -22.22
C GLY A 94 -7.35 -6.63 -23.15
N VAL A 95 -7.66 -5.37 -23.46
CA VAL A 95 -6.82 -4.47 -24.29
C VAL A 95 -6.05 -3.46 -23.43
N LYS A 96 -5.96 -3.73 -22.13
CA LYS A 96 -5.31 -2.90 -21.11
C LYS A 96 -4.12 -3.70 -20.53
N GLY A 97 -3.26 -3.07 -19.72
CA GLY A 97 -2.05 -3.70 -19.18
C GLY A 97 -0.98 -4.03 -20.23
N LEU A 98 -0.10 -4.98 -19.89
CA LEU A 98 1.08 -5.34 -20.69
C LEU A 98 0.74 -5.89 -22.08
N ALA A 99 -0.34 -6.68 -22.21
CA ALA A 99 -0.87 -7.13 -23.50
C ALA A 99 -1.26 -5.96 -24.41
N GLY A 100 -1.94 -4.96 -23.83
CA GLY A 100 -2.37 -3.75 -24.54
C GLY A 100 -1.18 -2.88 -24.98
N LEU A 101 -0.14 -2.78 -24.16
CA LEU A 101 1.09 -2.07 -24.51
C LEU A 101 1.81 -2.76 -25.67
N LYS A 102 1.99 -4.08 -25.60
CA LYS A 102 2.62 -4.86 -26.67
C LYS A 102 1.88 -4.73 -27.99
N LYS A 103 0.55 -4.92 -27.97
CA LYS A 103 -0.27 -4.79 -29.18
C LYS A 103 -0.17 -3.41 -29.82
N ARG A 104 -0.17 -2.34 -29.02
CA ARG A 104 0.00 -0.97 -29.53
C ARG A 104 1.40 -0.73 -30.09
N ALA A 105 2.44 -1.37 -29.53
CA ALA A 105 3.78 -1.36 -30.11
C ALA A 105 3.82 -2.09 -31.46
N GLU A 106 3.18 -3.26 -31.57
CA GLU A 106 3.08 -4.04 -32.81
C GLU A 106 2.33 -3.27 -33.92
N ASP A 107 1.22 -2.62 -33.57
CA ASP A 107 0.44 -1.78 -34.49
C ASP A 107 1.29 -0.59 -34.99
N LEU A 108 2.02 0.09 -34.10
CA LEU A 108 2.92 1.20 -34.46
C LEU A 108 4.09 0.75 -35.34
N GLN A 109 4.69 -0.39 -35.01
CA GLN A 109 5.78 -0.96 -35.80
C GLN A 109 5.31 -1.33 -37.20
N SER A 110 4.11 -1.89 -37.32
CA SER A 110 3.51 -2.26 -38.60
C SER A 110 3.18 -1.03 -39.45
N GLU A 111 2.66 0.03 -38.84
CA GLU A 111 2.40 1.32 -39.49
C GLU A 111 3.69 1.98 -39.99
N ALA A 112 4.73 2.04 -39.14
CA ALA A 112 6.04 2.57 -39.52
C ALA A 112 6.65 1.79 -40.69
N MET A 113 6.63 0.45 -40.64
CA MET A 113 7.10 -0.39 -41.74
C MET A 113 6.31 -0.16 -43.04
N GLY A 114 4.99 0.01 -42.95
CA GLY A 114 4.13 0.35 -44.09
C GLY A 114 4.50 1.67 -44.75
N GLU A 115 5.04 2.61 -43.96
CA GLU A 115 5.52 3.92 -44.41
C GLU A 115 7.01 3.95 -44.79
N GLY A 116 7.72 2.82 -44.71
CA GLY A 116 9.17 2.74 -44.96
C GLY A 116 10.02 3.38 -43.87
N MET A 117 9.49 3.43 -42.65
CA MET A 117 10.13 4.03 -41.47
C MET A 117 10.46 2.94 -40.43
N THR A 118 11.41 3.25 -39.55
CA THR A 118 11.82 2.37 -38.45
C THR A 118 11.73 3.14 -37.13
N ILE A 119 11.16 2.51 -36.09
CA ILE A 119 11.08 3.08 -34.76
C ILE A 119 12.31 2.60 -33.96
N THR A 120 13.05 3.52 -33.35
CA THR A 120 14.19 3.20 -32.48
C THR A 120 13.71 2.78 -31.10
N ASP A 121 14.63 2.22 -30.29
CA ASP A 121 14.30 1.79 -28.93
C ASP A 121 13.86 2.95 -28.01
N GLY A 122 14.32 4.18 -28.30
CA GLY A 122 13.91 5.41 -27.61
C GLY A 122 12.57 5.99 -28.11
N GLY A 123 11.96 5.38 -29.12
CA GLY A 123 10.72 5.84 -29.74
C GLY A 123 10.90 6.94 -30.79
N ASP A 124 12.13 7.20 -31.23
CA ASP A 124 12.41 8.08 -32.37
C ASP A 124 12.12 7.35 -33.70
N VAL A 125 11.83 8.09 -34.77
CA VAL A 125 11.47 7.49 -36.08
C VAL A 125 12.51 7.84 -37.13
N ASP A 126 13.22 6.81 -37.59
CA ASP A 126 14.21 6.89 -38.65
C ASP A 126 13.60 6.54 -40.01
N TRP A 127 13.95 7.29 -41.04
CA TRP A 127 13.53 7.03 -42.41
C TRP A 127 14.54 7.58 -43.40
N GLU A 128 14.63 6.97 -44.57
CA GLU A 128 15.50 7.40 -45.66
C GLU A 128 14.68 7.75 -46.89
N VAL A 129 14.96 8.90 -47.51
CA VAL A 129 14.41 9.27 -48.82
C VAL A 129 15.52 9.76 -49.73
N LEU A 130 15.54 9.22 -50.94
CA LEU A 130 16.25 9.79 -52.08
C LEU A 130 15.37 10.89 -52.66
N TYR A 131 15.82 12.15 -52.64
CA TYR A 131 15.08 13.29 -53.22
C TYR A 131 15.94 14.19 -54.10
N ASP A 132 15.31 14.87 -55.06
CA ASP A 132 15.90 15.97 -55.83
C ASP A 132 15.55 17.31 -55.16
N PRO A 133 16.52 18.10 -54.68
CA PRO A 133 16.27 19.36 -53.98
C PRO A 133 15.62 20.45 -54.84
N ASN A 134 15.60 20.30 -56.17
CA ASN A 134 15.05 21.29 -57.09
C ASN A 134 13.63 20.98 -57.60
N ASP A 135 13.05 19.84 -57.19
CA ASP A 135 11.71 19.42 -57.58
C ASP A 135 10.67 19.80 -56.49
N PRO A 136 9.67 20.66 -56.81
CA PRO A 136 8.61 21.04 -55.88
C PRO A 136 7.71 19.88 -55.42
N GLU A 137 7.58 18.80 -56.20
CA GLU A 137 6.83 17.61 -55.78
C GLU A 137 7.60 16.83 -54.70
N SER A 138 8.93 16.76 -54.84
CA SER A 138 9.83 16.19 -53.83
C SER A 138 9.75 16.91 -52.47
N GLN A 139 9.56 18.24 -52.44
CA GLN A 139 9.38 18.98 -51.17
C GLN A 139 8.06 18.63 -50.47
N LYS A 140 6.95 18.50 -51.21
CA LYS A 140 5.66 18.12 -50.62
C LYS A 140 5.68 16.71 -50.05
N MET A 141 6.33 15.78 -50.75
CA MET A 141 6.52 14.41 -50.27
C MET A 141 7.35 14.37 -48.98
N LEU A 142 8.40 15.20 -48.90
CA LEU A 142 9.23 15.33 -47.69
C LEU A 142 8.40 15.86 -46.50
N ASP A 143 7.60 16.89 -46.71
CA ASP A 143 6.72 17.45 -45.67
C ASP A 143 5.68 16.43 -45.17
N GLU A 144 5.12 15.62 -46.06
CA GLU A 144 4.16 14.57 -45.72
C GLU A 144 4.82 13.43 -44.93
N LYS A 145 6.03 13.02 -45.34
CA LYS A 145 6.83 12.03 -44.59
C LYS A 145 7.25 12.54 -43.22
N ASN A 146 7.69 13.80 -43.12
CA ASN A 146 8.01 14.43 -41.83
C ASN A 146 6.80 14.44 -40.89
N ARG A 147 5.61 14.81 -41.38
CA ARG A 147 4.38 14.80 -40.54
C ARG A 147 4.02 13.40 -40.06
N THR A 148 4.22 12.40 -40.91
CA THR A 148 3.96 10.99 -40.59
C THR A 148 4.95 10.49 -39.55
N ALA A 149 6.25 10.77 -39.74
CA ALA A 149 7.31 10.46 -38.78
C ALA A 149 7.05 11.14 -37.42
N ASP A 150 6.75 12.44 -37.40
CA ASP A 150 6.43 13.21 -36.18
C ASP A 150 5.21 12.62 -35.43
N SER A 151 4.20 12.14 -36.17
CA SER A 151 3.00 11.52 -35.61
C SER A 151 3.33 10.16 -34.96
N LEU A 152 4.09 9.33 -35.68
CA LEU A 152 4.55 8.03 -35.19
C LEU A 152 5.45 8.19 -33.95
N GLU A 153 6.41 9.12 -33.99
CA GLU A 153 7.32 9.42 -32.89
C GLU A 153 6.54 9.86 -31.64
N LYS A 154 5.59 10.78 -31.78
CA LYS A 154 4.75 11.21 -30.63
C LYS A 154 3.97 10.06 -30.01
N ARG A 155 3.43 9.16 -30.84
CA ARG A 155 2.68 7.99 -30.37
C ARG A 155 3.60 6.96 -29.71
N ALA A 156 4.78 6.71 -30.27
CA ALA A 156 5.79 5.82 -29.70
C ALA A 156 6.29 6.35 -28.35
N LYS A 157 6.66 7.64 -28.26
CA LYS A 157 7.08 8.27 -26.98
C LYS A 157 5.98 8.26 -25.92
N LYS A 158 4.72 8.48 -26.32
CA LYS A 158 3.58 8.34 -25.41
C LYS A 158 3.44 6.91 -24.88
N LEU A 159 3.57 5.91 -25.76
CA LEU A 159 3.52 4.50 -25.38
C LEU A 159 4.63 4.12 -24.39
N LEU A 160 5.87 4.58 -24.63
CA LEU A 160 7.00 4.35 -23.73
C LEU A 160 6.81 5.01 -22.36
N LYS A 161 6.17 6.19 -22.32
CA LYS A 161 5.82 6.85 -21.07
C LYS A 161 4.82 6.01 -20.27
N GLU A 162 3.73 5.57 -20.90
CA GLU A 162 2.74 4.70 -20.25
C GLU A 162 3.38 3.39 -19.76
N ALA A 163 4.23 2.77 -20.58
CA ALA A 163 4.97 1.57 -20.18
C ALA A 163 5.92 1.80 -19.00
N SER A 164 6.51 2.99 -18.87
CA SER A 164 7.33 3.34 -17.71
C SER A 164 6.51 3.54 -16.44
N GLU A 165 5.29 4.07 -16.56
CA GLU A 165 4.36 4.21 -15.43
C GLU A 165 3.92 2.83 -14.93
N ASP A 166 3.62 1.89 -15.85
CA ASP A 166 3.28 0.51 -15.53
C ASP A 166 4.48 -0.26 -14.94
N ASP A 167 5.71 -0.08 -15.46
CA ASP A 167 6.95 -0.67 -14.92
C ASP A 167 7.24 -0.21 -13.47
N ASP A 168 7.10 1.09 -13.21
CA ASP A 168 7.23 1.66 -11.86
C ASP A 168 6.14 1.14 -10.91
N TRP A 169 4.91 1.01 -11.41
CA TRP A 169 3.78 0.50 -10.64
C TRP A 169 3.92 -0.99 -10.34
N LEU A 170 4.38 -1.81 -11.30
CA LEU A 170 4.70 -3.23 -11.10
C LEU A 170 5.80 -3.38 -10.05
N THR A 171 6.87 -2.60 -10.15
CA THR A 171 7.97 -2.63 -9.19
C THR A 171 7.52 -2.33 -7.75
N LYS A 172 6.58 -1.40 -7.57
CA LYS A 172 6.03 -1.05 -6.25
C LYS A 172 5.04 -2.11 -5.75
N SER A 173 4.12 -2.52 -6.62
CA SER A 173 3.02 -3.41 -6.23
C SER A 173 3.49 -4.84 -6.01
N LEU A 174 4.48 -5.32 -6.77
CA LEU A 174 5.09 -6.63 -6.55
C LEU A 174 5.70 -6.72 -5.14
N LYS A 175 6.36 -5.67 -4.64
CA LYS A 175 6.88 -5.68 -3.26
C LYS A 175 5.76 -5.75 -2.22
N VAL A 176 4.67 -5.00 -2.45
CA VAL A 176 3.49 -5.00 -1.57
C VAL A 176 2.74 -6.34 -1.59
N ILE A 177 2.83 -7.12 -2.67
CA ILE A 177 2.08 -8.38 -2.86
C ILE A 177 2.91 -9.62 -2.54
N PHE A 178 4.21 -9.60 -2.85
CA PHE A 178 5.10 -10.72 -2.60
C PHE A 178 5.77 -10.65 -1.23
N GLY A 179 5.84 -9.46 -0.63
CA GLY A 179 6.90 -9.18 0.32
C GLY A 179 8.28 -9.49 -0.29
N THR A 180 9.26 -9.70 0.57
CA THR A 180 10.59 -10.21 0.30
C THR A 180 10.80 -11.46 1.15
N VAL A 181 11.86 -12.22 0.87
CA VAL A 181 12.24 -13.39 1.68
C VAL A 181 12.39 -13.03 3.17
N ASP A 182 12.69 -11.77 3.46
CA ASP A 182 12.95 -11.24 4.80
C ASP A 182 11.72 -10.54 5.42
N ASN A 183 10.60 -10.36 4.70
CA ASN A 183 9.45 -9.58 5.20
C ASN A 183 8.07 -10.23 4.94
N PHE A 184 8.07 -11.54 4.66
CA PHE A 184 6.84 -12.34 4.58
C PHE A 184 6.26 -12.56 5.99
N GLU A 185 5.74 -11.48 6.58
CA GLU A 185 5.02 -11.50 7.84
C GLU A 185 3.54 -11.77 7.58
N THR A 186 3.04 -12.82 8.22
CA THR A 186 1.61 -13.12 8.32
C THR A 186 0.93 -12.12 9.26
N GLU A 187 -0.41 -12.04 9.28
CA GLU A 187 -1.18 -11.26 10.30
C GLU A 187 -0.93 -11.69 11.77
N ASN A 188 0.01 -12.61 12.02
CA ASN A 188 0.50 -12.96 13.34
C ASN A 188 1.31 -11.79 13.95
N ARG A 189 0.66 -11.04 14.84
CA ARG A 189 1.22 -9.91 15.61
C ARG A 189 1.80 -10.36 16.96
N GLU A 190 2.40 -11.54 17.04
CA GLU A 190 3.09 -12.00 18.26
C GLU A 190 4.46 -11.31 18.37
N PHE A 191 4.74 -10.74 19.55
CA PHE A 191 5.99 -10.05 19.83
C PHE A 191 7.11 -11.05 20.15
N ASP A 192 8.33 -10.77 19.66
CA ASP A 192 9.57 -11.49 20.03
C ASP A 192 9.49 -13.03 19.80
N ILE A 193 9.09 -13.41 18.58
CA ILE A 193 8.96 -14.79 18.13
C ILE A 193 10.04 -15.23 17.13
N VAL A 194 10.84 -14.29 16.61
CA VAL A 194 11.95 -14.56 15.70
C VAL A 194 13.22 -13.84 16.15
N GLU A 195 14.39 -14.39 15.78
CA GLU A 195 15.67 -13.78 16.14
C GLU A 195 16.01 -12.61 15.21
N PRO A 196 16.43 -11.43 15.73
CA PRO A 196 16.73 -10.29 14.89
C PRO A 196 17.97 -10.47 14.01
N THR A 197 17.78 -10.16 12.72
CA THR A 197 18.78 -10.24 11.66
C THR A 197 19.67 -8.99 11.58
N ALA A 198 20.68 -9.02 10.71
CA ALA A 198 21.46 -7.82 10.40
C ALA A 198 20.63 -6.76 9.63
N HIS A 199 19.62 -7.21 8.88
CA HIS A 199 18.71 -6.33 8.17
C HIS A 199 17.83 -5.56 9.16
N ASP A 200 17.26 -6.24 10.16
CA ASP A 200 16.45 -5.62 11.22
C ASP A 200 17.20 -4.51 11.96
N ARG A 201 18.46 -4.76 12.30
CA ARG A 201 19.32 -3.73 12.93
C ARG A 201 19.54 -2.52 12.03
N LYS A 202 19.63 -2.71 10.72
CA LYS A 202 19.73 -1.60 9.77
C LYS A 202 18.42 -0.80 9.74
N ILE A 203 17.27 -1.47 9.65
CA ILE A 203 15.95 -0.83 9.62
C ILE A 203 15.70 -0.06 10.93
N HIS A 204 15.93 -0.69 12.08
CA HIS A 204 15.85 -0.04 13.39
C HIS A 204 16.72 1.23 13.49
N ASN A 205 17.95 1.21 12.96
CA ASN A 205 18.81 2.38 12.94
C ASN A 205 18.31 3.47 11.96
N GLN A 206 17.77 3.08 10.80
CA GLN A 206 17.15 4.03 9.87
C GLN A 206 15.93 4.71 10.50
N LEU A 207 15.10 3.96 11.22
CA LEU A 207 13.92 4.48 11.91
C LEU A 207 14.29 5.42 13.07
N ASN A 208 15.38 5.11 13.80
CA ASN A 208 15.94 6.04 14.78
C ASN A 208 16.39 7.37 14.13
N ASN A 209 16.99 7.32 12.93
CA ASN A 209 17.37 8.53 12.19
C ASN A 209 16.16 9.33 11.72
N VAL A 210 15.07 8.65 11.31
CA VAL A 210 13.77 9.28 11.01
C VAL A 210 13.24 10.01 12.24
N ALA A 211 13.20 9.35 13.40
CA ALA A 211 12.74 9.99 14.63
C ALA A 211 13.61 11.19 15.03
N ALA A 212 14.93 11.10 14.84
CA ALA A 212 15.85 12.22 15.07
C ALA A 212 15.60 13.38 14.10
N TYR A 213 15.33 13.10 12.82
CA TYR A 213 14.98 14.10 11.84
C TYR A 213 13.66 14.81 12.18
N PHE A 214 12.62 14.04 12.54
CA PHE A 214 11.35 14.60 13.00
C PHE A 214 11.56 15.54 14.19
N ALA A 215 12.33 15.11 15.19
CA ALA A 215 12.58 15.94 16.36
C ALA A 215 13.43 17.20 16.09
N THR A 216 14.43 17.12 15.21
CA THR A 216 15.48 18.17 15.12
C THR A 216 15.37 19.06 13.90
N VAL A 217 14.85 18.54 12.79
CA VAL A 217 14.76 19.29 11.52
C VAL A 217 13.33 19.73 11.25
N LYS A 218 12.36 18.88 11.57
CA LYS A 218 10.94 19.22 11.39
C LYS A 218 10.31 19.88 12.61
N ASP A 219 10.92 19.74 13.79
CA ASP A 219 10.33 20.16 15.06
C ASP A 219 8.96 19.50 15.29
N TRP A 220 8.89 18.21 14.98
CA TRP A 220 7.71 17.35 15.11
C TRP A 220 7.87 16.39 16.30
N PRO A 221 7.64 16.85 17.54
CA PRO A 221 7.89 16.09 18.75
C PRO A 221 6.97 14.87 18.91
N THR A 222 5.73 14.94 18.45
CA THR A 222 4.74 13.86 18.54
C THR A 222 5.10 12.72 17.61
N ALA A 223 5.38 13.02 16.35
CA ALA A 223 5.82 12.01 15.39
C ALA A 223 7.14 11.36 15.82
N ALA A 224 8.11 12.16 16.27
CA ALA A 224 9.37 11.64 16.79
C ALA A 224 9.19 10.79 18.05
N GLY A 225 8.31 11.21 18.95
CA GLY A 225 8.02 10.54 20.22
C GLY A 225 7.42 9.16 20.01
N LEU A 226 6.41 9.04 19.13
CA LEU A 226 5.76 7.77 18.84
C LEU A 226 6.67 6.78 18.13
N VAL A 227 7.48 7.24 17.16
CA VAL A 227 8.47 6.37 16.50
C VAL A 227 9.53 5.89 17.50
N LYS A 228 10.00 6.76 18.41
CA LYS A 228 10.93 6.34 19.48
C LYS A 228 10.29 5.35 20.45
N HIS A 229 9.02 5.56 20.80
CA HIS A 229 8.29 4.67 21.69
C HIS A 229 8.11 3.28 21.09
N TYR A 230 7.81 3.21 19.78
CA TYR A 230 7.81 1.95 19.03
C TYR A 230 9.17 1.23 19.16
N LEU A 231 10.27 1.95 18.91
CA LEU A 231 11.64 1.42 18.92
C LEU A 231 12.17 1.08 20.32
N ASP A 232 11.61 1.64 21.39
CA ASP A 232 11.94 1.23 22.77
C ASP A 232 11.48 -0.20 23.06
N GLY A 233 10.54 -0.74 22.28
CA GLY A 233 10.08 -2.11 22.41
C GLY A 233 9.33 -2.38 23.72
N SER A 234 8.75 -1.33 24.33
CA SER A 234 8.04 -1.47 25.62
C SER A 234 6.59 -1.93 25.48
N GLY A 235 5.97 -1.68 24.32
CA GLY A 235 4.57 -2.01 24.04
C GLY A 235 3.55 -1.26 24.91
N LYS A 236 4.00 -0.33 25.77
CA LYS A 236 3.14 0.37 26.71
C LYS A 236 2.16 1.26 25.94
N PRO A 237 0.88 1.31 26.35
CA PRO A 237 -0.05 2.25 25.75
C PRO A 237 0.44 3.70 25.88
N VAL A 238 0.18 4.50 24.85
CA VAL A 238 0.49 5.94 24.82
C VAL A 238 -0.82 6.73 24.82
N GLU A 239 -0.90 7.71 25.70
CA GLU A 239 -2.03 8.63 25.75
C GLU A 239 -1.78 9.84 24.83
N VAL A 240 -2.80 10.24 24.07
CA VAL A 240 -2.82 11.44 23.25
C VAL A 240 -3.94 12.36 23.69
N GLU A 241 -3.83 13.65 23.37
CA GLU A 241 -4.80 14.68 23.76
C GLU A 241 -5.74 15.01 22.60
N PRO A 242 -6.99 14.50 22.55
CA PRO A 242 -7.88 14.70 21.41
C PRO A 242 -8.22 16.18 21.16
N GLN A 243 -8.21 17.00 22.22
CA GLN A 243 -8.40 18.44 22.10
C GLN A 243 -7.29 19.08 21.25
N GLN A 244 -6.03 18.77 21.56
CA GLN A 244 -4.88 19.22 20.77
C GLN A 244 -4.92 18.66 19.36
N MET A 245 -5.32 17.39 19.20
CA MET A 245 -5.49 16.78 17.87
C MET A 245 -6.53 17.51 17.03
N MET A 246 -7.67 17.91 17.59
CA MET A 246 -8.67 18.71 16.87
C MET A 246 -8.19 20.12 16.54
N ASP A 247 -7.21 20.65 17.29
CA ASP A 247 -6.59 21.94 17.02
C ASP A 247 -5.56 21.86 15.90
N ASP A 248 -4.76 20.80 15.88
CA ASP A 248 -3.71 20.57 14.90
C ASP A 248 -4.21 19.96 13.59
N ILE A 249 -5.35 19.27 13.62
CA ILE A 249 -5.90 18.49 12.49
C ILE A 249 -7.27 19.05 12.10
N PRO A 250 -7.33 20.05 11.19
CA PRO A 250 -8.60 20.64 10.73
C PRO A 250 -9.60 19.62 10.16
N ALA A 251 -9.10 18.60 9.45
CA ALA A 251 -9.92 17.50 8.95
C ALA A 251 -10.63 16.74 10.08
N PHE A 252 -9.93 16.46 11.19
CA PHE A 252 -10.52 15.76 12.34
C PHE A 252 -11.59 16.60 13.03
N ARG A 253 -11.33 17.89 13.26
CA ARG A 253 -12.34 18.81 13.81
C ARG A 253 -13.61 18.83 12.94
N LYS A 254 -13.43 18.90 11.62
CA LYS A 254 -14.55 18.87 10.67
C LYS A 254 -15.34 17.56 10.75
N ASP A 255 -14.66 16.42 10.93
CA ASP A 255 -15.31 15.12 11.07
C ASP A 255 -16.10 15.02 12.40
N VAL A 256 -15.57 15.58 13.49
CA VAL A 256 -16.30 15.71 14.77
C VAL A 256 -17.55 16.58 14.62
N ASP A 257 -17.40 17.77 14.03
CA ASP A 257 -18.52 18.68 13.74
C ASP A 257 -19.57 18.00 12.85
N GLY A 258 -19.13 17.25 11.85
CA GLY A 258 -19.97 16.44 10.97
C GLY A 258 -20.78 15.40 11.76
N THR A 259 -20.15 14.63 12.64
CA THR A 259 -20.84 13.65 13.49
C THR A 259 -21.88 14.32 14.41
N LEU A 260 -21.56 15.50 14.97
CA LEU A 260 -22.54 16.25 15.77
C LEU A 260 -23.77 16.66 14.94
N GLN A 261 -23.56 17.20 13.73
CA GLN A 261 -24.67 17.61 12.85
C GLN A 261 -25.49 16.43 12.33
N ASP A 262 -24.79 15.41 11.84
CA ASP A 262 -25.40 14.39 11.01
C ASP A 262 -25.94 13.20 11.79
N ASP A 263 -25.48 13.02 13.03
CA ASP A 263 -25.91 11.95 13.92
C ASP A 263 -26.48 12.54 15.23
N VAL A 264 -25.65 13.13 16.10
CA VAL A 264 -26.03 13.44 17.49
C VAL A 264 -27.23 14.38 17.57
N ARG A 265 -27.27 15.47 16.78
CA ARG A 265 -28.39 16.42 16.79
C ARG A 265 -29.73 15.80 16.36
N LYS A 266 -29.70 14.71 15.61
CA LYS A 266 -30.91 13.99 15.16
C LYS A 266 -31.40 12.96 16.19
N ARG A 267 -30.63 12.71 17.26
CA ARG A 267 -31.02 11.82 18.36
C ARG A 267 -32.00 12.51 19.32
N GLY A 268 -32.76 11.69 20.05
CA GLY A 268 -33.56 12.15 21.18
C GLY A 268 -32.69 12.57 22.37
N ASP A 269 -33.29 13.24 23.35
CA ASP A 269 -32.58 13.65 24.56
C ASP A 269 -32.13 12.46 25.41
N GLY A 270 -31.05 12.66 26.16
CA GLY A 270 -30.43 11.67 27.04
C GLY A 270 -28.97 11.36 26.68
N PRO A 271 -28.37 10.38 27.36
CA PRO A 271 -26.98 9.99 27.13
C PRO A 271 -26.81 9.33 25.76
N PHE A 272 -25.68 9.59 25.12
CA PHE A 272 -25.31 8.99 23.86
C PHE A 272 -23.84 8.55 23.83
N THR A 273 -23.59 7.58 22.97
CA THR A 273 -22.27 7.16 22.53
C THR A 273 -22.41 6.89 21.03
N THR A 274 -21.53 7.45 20.21
CA THR A 274 -21.48 7.13 18.79
C THR A 274 -20.66 5.85 18.57
N ASP A 275 -20.85 5.22 17.42
CA ASP A 275 -19.92 4.21 16.97
C ASP A 275 -18.54 4.83 16.70
N TRP A 276 -17.50 3.99 16.64
CA TRP A 276 -16.17 4.41 16.24
C TRP A 276 -16.16 4.76 14.74
N SER A 277 -15.82 6.00 14.44
CA SER A 277 -15.61 6.51 13.09
C SER A 277 -14.13 6.64 12.79
N SER A 278 -13.73 6.44 11.53
CA SER A 278 -12.35 6.65 11.09
C SER A 278 -12.15 8.07 10.59
N THR A 279 -10.98 8.63 10.89
CA THR A 279 -10.53 9.94 10.38
C THR A 279 -9.02 9.88 10.09
N ALA A 280 -8.52 10.87 9.35
CA ALA A 280 -7.12 10.97 8.99
C ALA A 280 -6.68 12.43 8.89
N PRO A 281 -5.45 12.77 9.34
CA PRO A 281 -4.85 14.06 9.04
C PRO A 281 -4.63 14.22 7.54
N ASN A 282 -4.85 15.44 7.05
CA ASN A 282 -4.56 15.81 5.68
C ASN A 282 -3.25 16.63 5.65
N PRO A 283 -2.16 16.12 5.06
CA PRO A 283 -0.88 16.83 4.98
C PRO A 283 -0.94 18.20 4.31
N LYS A 284 -2.00 18.48 3.55
CA LYS A 284 -2.22 19.77 2.88
C LYS A 284 -2.77 20.85 3.82
N ASP A 285 -3.23 20.47 5.01
CA ASP A 285 -3.87 21.39 5.97
C ASP A 285 -2.86 22.15 6.86
N GLY A 286 -1.56 21.89 6.69
CA GLY A 286 -0.49 22.58 7.40
C GLY A 286 0.52 21.64 8.04
N ASP A 287 1.56 22.20 8.63
CA ASP A 287 2.69 21.45 9.17
C ASP A 287 2.28 20.57 10.38
N SER A 288 1.42 21.07 11.28
CA SER A 288 0.89 20.27 12.40
C SER A 288 0.05 19.07 11.93
N SER A 289 -0.82 19.25 10.92
CA SER A 289 -1.58 18.15 10.32
C SER A 289 -0.64 17.16 9.60
N GLN A 290 0.43 17.65 8.99
CA GLN A 290 1.46 16.81 8.38
C GLN A 290 2.26 16.01 9.44
N GLU A 291 2.58 16.60 10.59
CA GLU A 291 3.15 15.88 11.72
C GLU A 291 2.23 14.72 12.14
N TRP A 292 0.95 15.00 12.36
CA TRP A 292 -0.02 13.96 12.75
C TRP A 292 -0.19 12.88 11.68
N PHE A 293 -0.04 13.23 10.40
CA PHE A 293 -0.02 12.26 9.31
C PHE A 293 1.15 11.29 9.44
N TYR A 294 2.36 11.78 9.75
CA TYR A 294 3.52 10.90 9.98
C TYR A 294 3.51 10.23 11.36
N ALA A 295 2.80 10.80 12.33
CA ALA A 295 2.62 10.22 13.65
C ALA A 295 1.65 9.03 13.59
N LEU A 296 0.41 9.24 13.13
CA LEU A 296 -0.66 8.25 13.22
C LEU A 296 -1.24 7.84 11.85
N ASN A 297 -1.08 8.63 10.78
CA ASN A 297 -1.69 8.43 9.44
C ASN A 297 -3.24 8.41 9.41
N HIS A 298 -3.87 7.51 10.15
CA HIS A 298 -5.30 7.47 10.44
C HIS A 298 -5.54 6.95 11.87
N PHE A 299 -6.68 7.31 12.45
CA PHE A 299 -7.11 6.85 13.77
C PHE A 299 -8.64 6.79 13.84
N GLN A 300 -9.17 6.24 14.92
CA GLN A 300 -10.61 6.19 15.18
C GLN A 300 -10.98 7.18 16.28
N TYR A 301 -12.19 7.73 16.18
CA TYR A 301 -12.78 8.57 17.21
C TYR A 301 -14.24 8.20 17.46
N ARG A 302 -14.75 8.56 18.63
CA ARG A 302 -16.19 8.54 18.94
C ARG A 302 -16.54 9.71 19.86
N LEU A 303 -17.82 10.05 19.87
CA LEU A 303 -18.38 11.06 20.77
C LEU A 303 -19.18 10.38 21.87
N VAL A 304 -18.97 10.82 23.10
CA VAL A 304 -19.69 10.35 24.29
C VAL A 304 -20.21 11.56 25.03
N GLY A 305 -21.48 11.55 25.42
CA GLY A 305 -22.07 12.74 26.04
C GLY A 305 -23.54 12.62 26.37
N GLU A 306 -24.17 13.77 26.59
CA GLU A 306 -25.59 13.93 26.85
C GLU A 306 -26.17 15.05 25.98
N LYS A 307 -27.37 14.82 25.46
CA LYS A 307 -28.12 15.82 24.69
C LYS A 307 -29.37 16.25 25.47
N GLN A 308 -29.58 17.56 25.59
CA GLN A 308 -30.77 18.14 26.19
C GLN A 308 -31.31 19.26 25.29
N GLY A 309 -32.35 18.97 24.51
CA GLY A 309 -32.85 19.91 23.51
C GLY A 309 -31.80 20.20 22.44
N ASP A 310 -31.41 21.46 22.30
CA ASP A 310 -30.38 21.89 21.35
C ASP A 310 -28.95 21.89 21.94
N GLU A 311 -28.82 21.73 23.26
CA GLU A 311 -27.53 21.70 23.96
C GLU A 311 -26.97 20.27 23.98
N ILE A 312 -25.72 20.12 23.54
CA ILE A 312 -25.00 18.85 23.55
C ILE A 312 -23.73 19.02 24.38
N THR A 313 -23.63 18.29 25.48
CA THR A 313 -22.42 18.19 26.29
C THR A 313 -21.72 16.88 25.98
N TYR A 314 -20.46 16.90 25.56
CA TYR A 314 -19.76 15.71 25.06
C TYR A 314 -18.25 15.80 25.23
N HIS A 315 -17.59 14.65 25.25
CA HIS A 315 -16.15 14.54 25.06
C HIS A 315 -15.85 13.64 23.85
N VAL A 316 -14.64 13.79 23.31
CA VAL A 316 -14.14 13.04 22.15
C VAL A 316 -13.15 12.01 22.65
N GLU A 317 -13.41 10.74 22.36
CA GLU A 317 -12.47 9.67 22.63
C GLU A 317 -11.79 9.26 21.32
N VAL A 318 -10.50 8.97 21.36
CA VAL A 318 -9.72 8.48 20.23
C VAL A 318 -9.05 7.16 20.55
N GLN A 319 -8.88 6.32 19.53
CA GLN A 319 -8.10 5.10 19.65
C GLN A 319 -7.38 4.77 18.34
N LYS A 320 -6.22 4.11 18.45
CA LYS A 320 -5.48 3.54 17.33
C LYS A 320 -4.56 2.42 17.83
N ARG A 321 -4.48 1.33 17.08
CA ARG A 321 -3.34 0.41 17.18
C ARG A 321 -2.16 1.01 16.40
N TYR A 322 -1.08 1.34 17.09
CA TYR A 322 0.17 1.77 16.45
C TYR A 322 0.91 0.53 15.97
N ASP A 323 0.63 0.16 14.73
CA ASP A 323 1.21 -0.97 14.02
C ASP A 323 1.75 -0.54 12.66
N TRP A 324 2.63 -1.35 12.09
CA TRP A 324 3.14 -1.17 10.74
C TRP A 324 2.53 -2.22 9.82
N GLY A 325 2.34 -1.82 8.56
CA GLY A 325 1.71 -2.65 7.56
C GLY A 325 2.56 -3.81 7.09
N ILE A 326 1.97 -4.99 7.05
CA ILE A 326 2.54 -6.19 6.43
C ILE A 326 1.94 -6.40 5.03
N PRO A 327 2.62 -7.14 4.12
CA PRO A 327 2.16 -7.31 2.73
C PRO A 327 0.71 -7.82 2.61
N SER A 328 0.30 -8.69 3.54
CA SER A 328 -1.04 -9.31 3.55
C SER A 328 -2.16 -8.35 3.90
N GLU A 329 -1.81 -7.20 4.47
CA GLU A 329 -2.72 -6.08 4.72
C GLU A 329 -2.69 -5.04 3.59
N HIS A 330 -1.87 -5.26 2.56
CA HIS A 330 -1.72 -4.41 1.38
C HIS A 330 -1.38 -2.94 1.70
N ARG A 331 -0.63 -2.72 2.79
CA ARG A 331 -0.17 -1.38 3.16
C ARG A 331 1.13 -1.05 2.42
N ALA A 332 1.13 0.06 1.68
CA ALA A 332 2.25 0.47 0.83
C ALA A 332 3.48 0.96 1.63
N THR A 333 4.66 0.96 1.02
CA THR A 333 5.91 1.56 1.53
C THR A 333 5.68 2.97 2.09
N VAL A 334 6.31 3.30 3.22
CA VAL A 334 6.32 4.68 3.73
C VAL A 334 7.49 5.42 3.12
N SER A 335 7.17 6.43 2.32
CA SER A 335 8.15 7.33 1.69
C SER A 335 8.13 8.71 2.37
N GLY A 336 9.29 9.37 2.46
CA GLY A 336 9.37 10.81 2.75
C GLY A 336 9.73 11.23 4.19
N GLY A 337 10.11 10.29 5.06
CA GLY A 337 10.34 10.55 6.50
C GLY A 337 11.72 11.09 6.93
N GLY A 338 12.68 11.39 6.03
CA GLY A 338 14.03 11.77 6.48
C GLY A 338 14.98 12.32 5.41
N PRO A 339 16.18 12.80 5.80
CA PRO A 339 17.06 13.58 4.94
C PRO A 339 17.91 12.72 4.01
N GLY A 340 18.13 13.26 2.81
CA GLY A 340 18.78 12.65 1.64
C GLY A 340 18.08 13.16 0.38
N PRO A 341 18.71 13.12 -0.81
CA PRO A 341 18.13 13.70 -2.02
C PRO A 341 16.81 13.06 -2.53
N THR A 342 16.26 12.06 -1.83
CA THR A 342 15.08 11.28 -2.28
C THR A 342 14.05 10.94 -1.18
N GLY A 343 14.23 11.35 0.08
CA GLY A 343 13.50 10.72 1.19
C GLY A 343 14.01 9.31 1.47
N MET A 344 13.85 8.83 2.70
CA MET A 344 14.06 7.41 3.02
C MET A 344 12.76 6.66 2.74
N ASP A 345 12.81 5.76 1.76
CA ASP A 345 11.76 4.77 1.54
C ASP A 345 12.03 3.60 2.47
N LEU A 346 11.11 3.37 3.41
CA LEU A 346 11.14 2.23 4.31
C LEU A 346 9.90 1.39 4.04
N GLU A 347 10.14 0.12 3.71
CA GLU A 347 9.06 -0.84 3.52
C GLU A 347 8.38 -1.07 4.87
N GLN A 348 7.05 -0.92 4.93
CA GLN A 348 6.34 -1.08 6.20
C GLN A 348 6.49 -2.49 6.77
N ALA A 349 6.62 -3.49 5.91
CA ALA A 349 6.83 -4.88 6.30
C ALA A 349 8.16 -5.06 7.04
N ASP A 350 9.23 -4.40 6.60
CA ASP A 350 10.53 -4.43 7.28
C ASP A 350 10.45 -3.74 8.65
N ILE A 351 9.61 -2.71 8.79
CA ILE A 351 9.38 -2.04 10.07
C ILE A 351 8.52 -2.91 11.00
N ALA A 352 7.49 -3.56 10.46
CA ALA A 352 6.62 -4.49 11.19
C ALA A 352 7.43 -5.68 11.74
N HIS A 353 8.41 -6.19 10.97
CA HIS A 353 9.27 -7.29 11.40
C HIS A 353 10.10 -6.99 12.65
N LEU A 354 10.35 -5.72 12.95
CA LEU A 354 10.98 -5.34 14.23
C LEU A 354 10.12 -5.76 15.44
N HIS A 355 8.79 -5.83 15.30
CA HIS A 355 7.88 -6.37 16.33
C HIS A 355 8.12 -7.85 16.58
N SER A 356 8.02 -8.65 15.53
CA SER A 356 8.22 -10.10 15.61
C SER A 356 9.64 -10.44 16.05
N SER A 357 10.62 -9.60 15.73
CA SER A 357 12.03 -9.79 16.11
C SER A 357 12.39 -9.24 17.49
N GLY A 358 11.43 -8.70 18.25
CA GLY A 358 11.66 -8.11 19.57
C GLY A 358 12.48 -6.80 19.57
N MET A 359 12.74 -6.21 18.41
CA MET A 359 13.53 -4.97 18.27
C MET A 359 12.70 -3.68 18.38
N ALA A 360 11.40 -3.77 18.24
CA ALA A 360 10.42 -2.72 18.45
C ALA A 360 9.09 -3.37 18.88
N GLN A 361 8.10 -2.62 19.35
CA GLN A 361 6.83 -3.24 19.77
C GLN A 361 5.63 -2.38 19.41
N ASP A 362 4.68 -2.96 18.67
CA ASP A 362 3.34 -2.40 18.46
C ASP A 362 2.65 -2.09 19.80
N PHE A 363 1.96 -0.96 19.86
CA PHE A 363 1.31 -0.47 21.08
C PHE A 363 -0.04 0.20 20.78
N ASP A 364 -0.85 0.38 21.82
CA ASP A 364 -2.13 1.06 21.70
C ASP A 364 -1.97 2.56 21.98
N VAL A 365 -2.65 3.37 21.18
CA VAL A 365 -2.81 4.81 21.38
C VAL A 365 -4.26 5.07 21.72
N SER A 366 -4.51 5.81 22.80
CA SER A 366 -5.86 6.21 23.18
C SER A 366 -5.86 7.61 23.79
N GLY A 367 -7.01 8.26 23.84
CA GLY A 367 -7.14 9.57 24.49
C GLY A 367 -8.59 9.95 24.71
N SER A 368 -8.83 10.85 25.64
CA SER A 368 -10.12 11.48 25.87
C SER A 368 -9.93 12.98 25.99
N SER A 369 -10.73 13.78 25.29
CA SER A 369 -10.76 15.22 25.52
C SER A 369 -11.40 15.54 26.86
N ASP A 370 -11.26 16.79 27.27
CA ASP A 370 -12.16 17.40 28.24
C ASP A 370 -13.60 17.46 27.69
N GLU A 371 -14.54 17.74 28.60
CA GLU A 371 -15.94 17.99 28.27
C GLU A 371 -16.09 19.30 27.48
N MET A 372 -16.92 19.26 26.44
CA MET A 372 -17.22 20.35 25.52
C MET A 372 -18.73 20.51 25.35
N THR A 373 -19.16 21.68 24.86
CA THR A 373 -20.57 21.97 24.55
C THR A 373 -20.73 22.44 23.11
N ALA A 374 -21.78 21.98 22.41
CA ALA A 374 -22.08 22.32 21.00
C ALA A 374 -23.56 22.62 20.75
#